data_AF-A0A6M9PGP7-F1
#
_entry.id   AF-A0A6M9PGP7-F1
#
_cell.length_a   1.000
_cell.length_b   1.000
_cell.length_c   1.000
_cell.angle_alpha   90.00
_cell.angle_beta   90.00
_cell.angle_gamma   90.00
#
_symmetry.space_group_name_H-M   'P 1'
#
loop_
_entity.id
_entity.type
_entity.pdbx_description
1 polymer ?
#
loop_
_entity_poly.entity_id
_entity_poly.type
_entity_poly.pdbx_seq_one_letter_code
_entity_poly.pdbx_strand_id
1 'polypeptide(L)'
;MSNILDIFIFFPHNGYMNLRSIGQQVFERRTALGLTQERLGKLCNLSRSTINQLENGSLSDLGVKKLEALLEILNLSLEAKVRGTTLNALELASRTASVSYKTKILKSDLEKVLVTGKLSKKVLPHIATLLDEAPLALLVAAVEQAALRSHITAKKIWSNIDLLARELHLPRQVWK
;
A
#
# COMPACT_ATOMS: atom_id res chain seq x y z
N MET A 1 5.05 -34.28 22.53
CA MET A 1 3.90 -34.49 21.63
C MET A 1 3.24 -33.13 21.44
N SER A 2 3.61 -32.42 20.37
CA SER A 2 3.03 -31.09 20.08
C SER A 2 1.72 -31.26 19.34
N ASN A 3 0.70 -30.56 19.82
CA ASN A 3 -0.69 -30.70 19.40
C ASN A 3 -0.89 -30.00 18.05
N ILE A 4 -1.67 -30.61 17.14
CA ILE A 4 -1.89 -30.11 15.77
C ILE A 4 -2.75 -28.83 15.73
N LEU A 5 -3.18 -28.35 16.89
CA LEU A 5 -4.07 -27.20 17.09
C LEU A 5 -3.35 -25.90 17.49
N ASP A 6 -2.03 -25.93 17.74
CA ASP A 6 -1.26 -24.74 18.15
C ASP A 6 -0.72 -23.89 16.98
N ILE A 7 -1.06 -24.21 15.72
CA ILE A 7 -0.60 -23.46 14.54
C ILE A 7 -1.62 -22.39 14.13
N PHE A 8 -2.03 -21.55 15.09
CA PHE A 8 -2.56 -20.22 14.81
C PHE A 8 -1.48 -19.21 15.16
N ILE A 9 -0.35 -19.27 14.45
CA ILE A 9 0.68 -18.24 14.55
C ILE A 9 0.13 -17.00 13.83
N PHE A 10 -0.41 -16.07 14.60
CA PHE A 10 -0.58 -14.69 14.16
C PHE A 10 0.82 -14.13 13.92
N PHE A 11 1.22 -14.02 12.65
CA PHE A 11 2.46 -13.36 12.26
C PHE A 11 2.19 -11.86 12.12
N PRO A 12 2.66 -11.00 13.04
CA PRO A 12 2.60 -9.56 12.83
C PRO A 12 3.61 -9.18 11.73
N HIS A 13 3.13 -9.02 10.50
CA HIS A 13 3.97 -8.53 9.40
C HIS A 13 3.95 -7.01 9.36
N ASN A 14 5.11 -6.40 9.59
CA ASN A 14 5.30 -4.96 9.47
C ASN A 14 5.45 -4.58 7.99
N GLY A 15 4.46 -3.89 7.43
CA GLY A 15 4.65 -2.91 6.34
C GLY A 15 4.38 -3.33 4.89
N TYR A 16 4.86 -4.47 4.38
CA TYR A 16 4.71 -4.79 2.94
C TYR A 16 4.59 -6.29 2.66
N MET A 17 3.40 -6.72 2.21
CA MET A 17 3.18 -8.04 1.63
C MET A 17 3.89 -8.12 0.26
N ASN A 18 4.86 -9.01 0.12
CA ASN A 18 5.54 -9.26 -1.14
C ASN A 18 5.77 -10.77 -1.33
N LEU A 19 6.11 -11.19 -2.54
CA LEU A 19 6.21 -12.62 -2.88
C LEU A 19 7.31 -13.34 -2.07
N ARG A 20 8.35 -12.62 -1.63
CA ARG A 20 9.40 -13.16 -0.76
C ARG A 20 8.87 -13.47 0.64
N SER A 21 8.10 -12.56 1.25
CA SER A 21 7.53 -12.82 2.59
C SER A 21 6.47 -13.91 2.56
N ILE A 22 5.71 -14.02 1.47
CA ILE A 22 4.80 -15.14 1.22
C ILE A 22 5.59 -16.45 1.11
N GLY A 23 6.69 -16.47 0.35
CA GLY A 23 7.53 -17.65 0.17
C GLY A 23 8.07 -18.24 1.47
N GLN A 24 8.45 -17.39 2.42
CA GLN A 24 8.87 -17.82 3.76
C GLN A 24 7.74 -18.53 4.52
N GLN A 25 6.53 -17.97 4.52
CA GLN A 25 5.37 -18.58 5.18
C GLN A 25 4.99 -19.91 4.51
N VAL A 26 5.11 -19.99 3.18
CA VAL A 26 4.89 -21.21 2.41
C VAL A 26 5.88 -22.31 2.81
N PHE A 27 7.17 -21.99 2.93
CA PHE A 27 8.19 -22.93 3.39
C PHE A 27 7.89 -23.47 4.79
N GLU A 28 7.64 -22.58 5.75
CA GLU A 28 7.35 -22.93 7.14
C GLU A 28 6.10 -23.81 7.24
N ARG A 29 5.03 -23.44 6.54
CA ARG A 29 3.80 -24.23 6.56
C ARG A 29 3.95 -25.58 5.85
N ARG A 30 4.61 -25.62 4.69
CA ARG A 30 4.85 -26.87 3.95
C ARG A 30 5.64 -27.87 4.80
N THR A 31 6.70 -27.41 5.46
CA THR A 31 7.56 -28.25 6.31
C THR A 31 6.84 -28.73 7.57
N ALA A 32 6.04 -27.87 8.21
CA ALA A 32 5.19 -28.25 9.34
C ALA A 32 4.16 -29.34 8.98
N LEU A 33 3.69 -29.37 7.72
CA LEU A 33 2.79 -30.40 7.20
C LEU A 33 3.53 -31.66 6.68
N GLY A 34 4.87 -31.71 6.76
CA GLY A 34 5.67 -32.85 6.30
C GLY A 34 5.71 -33.03 4.78
N LEU A 35 5.35 -32.01 4.00
CA LEU A 35 5.28 -32.08 2.55
C LEU A 35 6.66 -31.78 1.92
N THR A 36 7.06 -32.55 0.91
CA THR A 36 8.19 -32.18 0.05
C THR A 36 7.78 -31.09 -0.94
N GLN A 37 8.74 -30.32 -1.46
CA GLN A 37 8.48 -29.32 -2.51
C GLN A 37 7.83 -29.95 -3.76
N GLU A 38 8.27 -31.16 -4.12
CA GLU A 38 7.71 -31.90 -5.26
C GLU A 38 6.26 -32.31 -4.99
N ARG A 39 5.95 -32.79 -3.78
CA ARG A 39 4.59 -33.17 -3.40
C ARG A 39 3.66 -31.95 -3.41
N LEU A 40 4.10 -30.83 -2.82
CA LEU A 40 3.32 -29.60 -2.85
C LEU A 40 3.10 -29.14 -4.30
N GLY A 41 4.14 -29.12 -5.13
CA GLY A 41 4.03 -28.77 -6.54
C GLY A 41 2.98 -29.60 -7.28
N LYS A 42 2.99 -30.93 -7.11
CA LYS A 42 1.99 -31.83 -7.68
C LYS A 42 0.56 -31.50 -7.21
N LEU A 43 0.37 -31.19 -5.92
CA LEU A 43 -0.95 -30.88 -5.34
C LEU A 43 -1.54 -29.56 -5.85
N CYS A 44 -0.71 -28.54 -6.10
CA CYS A 44 -1.16 -27.23 -6.59
C CYS A 44 -0.90 -26.99 -8.08
N ASN A 45 -0.56 -28.04 -8.83
CA ASN A 45 -0.22 -27.99 -10.26
C ASN A 45 0.89 -26.97 -10.60
N LEU A 46 1.94 -26.97 -9.78
CA LEU A 46 3.17 -26.19 -9.96
C LEU A 46 4.38 -27.11 -10.10
N SER A 47 5.43 -26.60 -10.77
CA SER A 47 6.69 -27.32 -10.82
C SER A 47 7.39 -27.28 -9.45
N ARG A 48 8.15 -28.32 -9.12
CA ARG A 48 9.06 -28.30 -7.94
C ARG A 48 9.96 -27.06 -7.98
N SER A 49 10.45 -26.68 -9.16
CA SER A 49 11.32 -25.51 -9.35
C SER A 49 10.62 -24.22 -8.92
N THR A 50 9.34 -24.05 -9.28
CA THR A 50 8.52 -22.89 -8.88
C THR A 50 8.37 -22.81 -7.37
N ILE A 51 8.10 -23.93 -6.69
CA ILE A 51 8.03 -23.98 -5.22
C ILE A 51 9.38 -23.59 -4.61
N ASN A 52 10.48 -24.13 -5.14
CA ASN A 52 11.82 -23.80 -4.65
C ASN A 52 12.17 -22.32 -4.85
N GLN A 53 11.85 -21.73 -5.99
CA GLN A 53 12.09 -20.31 -6.26
C GLN A 53 11.23 -19.40 -5.37
N LEU A 54 9.98 -19.78 -5.12
CA LEU A 54 9.09 -19.07 -4.21
C LEU A 54 9.66 -19.06 -2.80
N GLU A 55 10.01 -20.24 -2.26
CA GLU A 55 10.54 -20.39 -0.90
C GLU A 55 11.88 -19.68 -0.68
N ASN A 56 12.71 -19.57 -1.72
CA ASN A 56 13.99 -18.85 -1.66
C ASN A 56 13.88 -17.35 -2.03
N GLY A 57 12.68 -16.87 -2.36
CA GLY A 57 12.45 -15.47 -2.73
C GLY A 57 13.12 -15.02 -4.02
N SER A 58 13.38 -15.95 -4.95
CA SER A 58 13.93 -15.71 -6.29
C SER A 58 12.87 -15.76 -7.40
N LEU A 59 11.64 -16.15 -7.07
CA LEU A 59 10.51 -16.11 -7.99
C LEU A 59 10.10 -14.65 -8.24
N SER A 60 10.04 -14.23 -9.51
CA SER A 60 9.68 -12.87 -9.90
C SER A 60 8.16 -12.62 -9.91
N ASP A 61 7.39 -13.65 -10.28
CA ASP A 61 5.94 -13.61 -10.49
C ASP A 61 5.32 -14.93 -10.03
N LEU A 62 4.16 -14.83 -9.38
CA LEU A 62 3.20 -15.92 -9.34
C LEU A 62 1.78 -15.38 -9.53
N GLY A 63 1.15 -15.73 -10.66
CA GLY A 63 -0.24 -15.36 -10.93
C GLY A 63 -1.19 -15.74 -9.78
N VAL A 64 -2.13 -14.84 -9.45
CA VAL A 64 -3.00 -14.92 -8.26
C VAL A 64 -3.71 -16.28 -8.13
N LYS A 65 -4.26 -16.82 -9.22
CA LYS A 65 -4.92 -18.15 -9.20
C LYS A 65 -4.01 -19.29 -8.75
N LYS A 66 -2.74 -19.25 -9.16
CA LYS A 66 -1.73 -20.26 -8.77
C LYS A 66 -1.33 -20.08 -7.30
N LEU A 67 -1.22 -18.82 -6.86
CA LEU A 67 -0.97 -18.51 -5.46
C LEU A 67 -2.14 -18.98 -4.59
N GLU A 68 -3.39 -18.70 -4.97
CA GLU A 68 -4.60 -19.16 -4.27
C GLU A 68 -4.64 -20.68 -4.15
N ALA A 69 -4.44 -21.42 -5.24
CA ALA A 69 -4.40 -22.88 -5.20
C ALA A 69 -3.30 -23.42 -4.27
N LEU A 70 -2.13 -22.78 -4.25
CA LEU A 70 -1.05 -23.14 -3.33
C LEU A 70 -1.44 -22.88 -1.87
N LEU A 71 -2.01 -21.71 -1.58
CA LEU A 71 -2.42 -21.31 -0.23
C LEU A 71 -3.55 -22.20 0.30
N GLU A 72 -4.50 -22.57 -0.56
CA GLU A 72 -5.60 -23.50 -0.23
C GLU A 72 -5.07 -24.86 0.22
N ILE A 73 -4.13 -25.46 -0.53
CA ILE A 73 -3.49 -26.74 -0.15
C ILE A 73 -2.76 -26.65 1.21
N LEU A 74 -2.20 -25.48 1.53
CA LEU A 74 -1.50 -25.25 2.80
C LEU A 74 -2.42 -24.79 3.93
N ASN A 75 -3.72 -24.62 3.66
CA ASN A 75 -4.71 -24.03 4.56
C ASN A 75 -4.23 -22.66 5.10
N LEU A 76 -3.76 -21.80 4.19
CA LEU A 76 -3.35 -20.42 4.43
C LEU A 76 -4.32 -19.47 3.75
N SER A 77 -4.48 -18.26 4.29
CA SER A 77 -5.25 -17.18 3.68
C SER A 77 -4.40 -15.93 3.47
N LEU A 78 -4.71 -15.20 2.39
CA LEU A 78 -4.15 -13.88 2.13
C LEU A 78 -5.28 -12.84 2.27
N GLU A 79 -5.15 -11.94 3.25
CA GLU A 79 -6.17 -10.92 3.52
C GLU A 79 -5.66 -9.53 3.16
N ALA A 80 -6.40 -8.81 2.31
CA ALA A 80 -6.21 -7.38 2.13
C ALA A 80 -6.85 -6.65 3.31
N LYS A 81 -6.06 -5.84 4.02
CA LYS A 81 -6.53 -4.95 5.09
C LYS A 81 -6.26 -3.51 4.69
N VAL A 82 -7.19 -2.61 5.00
CA VAL A 82 -6.92 -1.18 4.92
C VAL A 82 -5.71 -0.91 5.81
N ARG A 83 -4.63 -0.38 5.23
CA ARG A 83 -3.54 0.14 6.04
C ARG A 83 -4.14 1.29 6.82
N GLY A 84 -4.25 1.13 8.14
CA GLY A 84 -4.91 2.14 8.99
C GLY A 84 -4.42 3.53 8.63
N THR A 85 -5.33 4.51 8.62
CA THR A 85 -5.04 5.87 8.16
C THR A 85 -3.78 6.37 8.87
N THR A 86 -2.74 6.72 8.12
CA THR A 86 -1.51 7.21 8.74
C THR A 86 -1.85 8.49 9.49
N LEU A 87 -1.80 8.45 10.83
CA LEU A 87 -2.15 9.58 11.69
C LEU A 87 -1.35 10.86 11.39
N ASN A 88 -0.30 10.75 10.57
CA ASN A 88 0.59 11.82 10.14
C ASN A 88 0.62 12.01 8.62
N ALA A 89 -0.33 11.49 7.83
CA ALA A 89 -0.32 11.62 6.36
C ALA A 89 -0.22 13.09 5.88
N LEU A 90 -1.03 13.97 6.44
CA LEU A 90 -1.03 15.41 6.16
C LEU A 90 0.29 16.07 6.59
N GLU A 91 0.90 15.62 7.69
CA GLU A 91 2.20 16.13 8.14
C GLU A 91 3.31 15.73 7.16
N LEU A 92 3.31 14.46 6.73
CA LEU A 92 4.24 13.95 5.73
C LEU A 92 4.05 14.66 4.39
N ALA A 93 2.80 14.83 3.94
CA ALA A 93 2.47 15.57 2.73
C ALA A 93 2.94 17.04 2.83
N SER A 94 2.73 17.70 3.97
CA SER A 94 3.20 19.07 4.23
C SER A 94 4.72 19.20 4.09
N ARG A 95 5.46 18.20 4.59
CA ARG A 95 6.92 18.13 4.45
C ARG A 95 7.33 17.89 3.00
N THR A 96 6.71 16.93 2.31
CA THR A 96 6.96 16.63 0.89
C THR A 96 6.68 17.83 -0.01
N ALA A 97 5.61 18.58 0.27
CA ALA A 97 5.24 19.81 -0.43
C ALA A 97 6.26 20.96 -0.22
N SER A 98 7.13 20.86 0.78
CA SER A 98 8.03 21.94 1.21
C SER A 98 9.50 21.64 0.95
N VAL A 99 9.84 20.52 0.31
CA VAL A 99 11.24 20.06 0.17
C VAL A 99 12.17 21.08 -0.52
N SER A 100 11.64 21.86 -1.45
CA SER A 100 12.40 22.83 -2.24
C SER A 100 12.24 24.29 -1.77
N TYR A 101 11.55 24.53 -0.65
CA TYR A 101 11.14 25.87 -0.23
C TYR A 101 11.66 26.23 1.16
N LYS A 102 12.12 27.48 1.32
CA LYS A 102 12.63 28.01 2.60
C LYS A 102 11.55 28.04 3.68
N THR A 103 10.32 28.36 3.31
CA THR A 103 9.15 28.33 4.19
C THR A 103 8.43 27.01 4.03
N LYS A 104 8.01 26.38 5.14
CA LYS A 104 7.19 25.18 5.09
C LYS A 104 5.71 25.55 5.10
N ILE A 105 4.90 24.87 4.30
CA ILE A 105 3.44 24.89 4.48
C ILE A 105 3.10 24.19 5.80
N LEU A 106 2.10 24.70 6.53
CA LEU A 106 1.59 24.03 7.72
C LEU A 106 0.58 22.94 7.31
N LYS A 107 0.52 21.85 8.07
CA LYS A 107 -0.45 20.76 7.81
C LYS A 107 -1.90 21.25 7.73
N SER A 108 -2.26 22.25 8.55
CA SER A 108 -3.60 22.84 8.59
C SER A 108 -3.92 23.67 7.36
N ASP A 109 -2.92 24.37 6.81
CA ASP A 109 -3.07 25.15 5.58
C ASP A 109 -3.20 24.20 4.39
N LEU A 110 -2.40 23.14 4.36
CA LEU A 110 -2.52 22.08 3.37
C LEU A 110 -3.92 21.42 3.43
N GLU A 111 -4.33 20.98 4.63
CA GLU A 111 -5.65 20.39 4.87
C GLU A 111 -6.77 21.31 4.37
N LYS A 112 -6.71 22.60 4.70
CA LYS A 112 -7.68 23.60 4.27
C LYS A 112 -7.74 23.73 2.75
N VAL A 113 -6.60 23.74 2.05
CA VAL A 113 -6.60 23.79 0.57
C VAL A 113 -7.25 22.54 -0.02
N LEU A 114 -6.89 21.35 0.46
CA LEU A 114 -7.48 20.08 -0.02
C LEU A 114 -8.99 20.04 0.19
N VAL A 115 -9.45 20.48 1.37
CA VAL A 115 -10.86 20.48 1.77
C VAL A 115 -11.69 21.51 1.02
N THR A 116 -11.13 22.69 0.75
CA THR A 116 -11.89 23.81 0.19
C THR A 116 -11.68 24.00 -1.31
N GLY A 117 -10.59 23.47 -1.88
CA GLY A 117 -10.15 23.76 -3.24
C GLY A 117 -9.66 25.19 -3.44
N LYS A 118 -9.48 25.99 -2.37
CA LYS A 118 -9.11 27.41 -2.49
C LYS A 118 -7.61 27.61 -2.36
N LEU A 119 -6.98 28.06 -3.44
CA LEU A 119 -5.56 28.42 -3.49
C LEU A 119 -5.31 29.86 -3.01
N SER A 120 -4.20 30.06 -2.29
CA SER A 120 -3.64 31.40 -2.06
C SER A 120 -2.22 31.46 -2.65
N LYS A 121 -1.76 32.68 -3.00
CA LYS A 121 -0.42 32.87 -3.59
C LYS A 121 0.72 32.31 -2.74
N LYS A 122 0.55 32.32 -1.41
CA LYS A 122 1.55 31.81 -0.46
C LYS A 122 1.70 30.29 -0.49
N VAL A 123 0.61 29.56 -0.71
CA VAL A 123 0.58 28.09 -0.64
C VAL A 123 0.72 27.44 -2.01
N LEU A 124 0.41 28.18 -3.09
CA LEU A 124 0.46 27.70 -4.46
C LEU A 124 1.69 26.85 -4.81
N PRO A 125 2.95 27.31 -4.62
CA PRO A 125 4.13 26.52 -4.97
C PRO A 125 4.15 25.16 -4.26
N HIS A 126 3.75 25.11 -2.99
CA HIS A 126 3.68 23.87 -2.22
C HIS A 126 2.63 22.90 -2.76
N ILE A 127 1.46 23.40 -3.13
CA ILE A 127 0.38 22.59 -3.69
C ILE A 127 0.77 22.03 -5.05
N ALA A 128 1.41 22.85 -5.90
CA ALA A 128 1.92 22.40 -7.19
C ALA A 128 2.93 21.24 -7.02
N THR A 129 3.95 21.42 -6.17
CA THR A 129 4.94 20.36 -5.87
C THR A 129 4.29 19.11 -5.29
N LEU A 130 3.34 19.26 -4.35
CA LEU A 130 2.66 18.12 -3.76
C LEU A 130 1.91 17.29 -4.81
N LEU A 131 1.12 17.94 -5.66
CA LEU A 131 0.28 17.25 -6.63
C LEU A 131 1.09 16.69 -7.80
N ASP A 132 2.17 17.35 -8.19
CA ASP A 132 3.00 16.91 -9.33
C ASP A 132 4.02 15.83 -8.94
N GLU A 133 4.68 15.98 -7.78
CA GLU A 133 5.86 15.18 -7.44
C GLU A 133 5.64 14.16 -6.31
N ALA A 134 4.67 14.38 -5.41
CA ALA A 134 4.53 13.49 -4.26
C ALA A 134 4.06 12.07 -4.65
N PRO A 135 4.46 11.02 -3.92
CA PRO A 135 3.96 9.68 -4.15
C PRO A 135 2.42 9.62 -4.09
N LEU A 136 1.78 8.96 -5.07
CA LEU A 136 0.30 8.86 -5.11
C LEU A 136 -0.28 8.24 -3.84
N ALA A 137 0.40 7.24 -3.28
CA ALA A 137 -0.02 6.63 -2.02
C ALA A 137 -0.05 7.63 -0.86
N LEU A 138 0.88 8.58 -0.82
CA LEU A 138 0.88 9.66 0.17
C LEU A 138 -0.27 10.64 -0.06
N LEU A 139 -0.57 10.97 -1.32
CA LEU A 139 -1.74 11.79 -1.66
C LEU A 139 -3.04 11.12 -1.21
N VAL A 140 -3.23 9.84 -1.52
CA VAL A 140 -4.42 9.07 -1.09
C VAL A 140 -4.55 9.07 0.43
N ALA A 141 -3.46 8.82 1.16
CA ALA A 141 -3.46 8.84 2.62
C ALA A 141 -3.78 10.24 3.19
N ALA A 142 -3.26 11.31 2.58
CA ALA A 142 -3.53 12.68 2.99
C ALA A 142 -5.01 13.06 2.75
N VAL A 143 -5.61 12.61 1.65
CA VAL A 143 -7.03 12.79 1.36
C VAL A 143 -7.90 12.05 2.37
N GLU A 144 -7.59 10.79 2.66
CA GLU A 144 -8.30 10.00 3.66
C GLU A 144 -8.25 10.68 5.04
N GLN A 145 -7.07 11.14 5.45
CA GLN A 145 -6.91 11.84 6.71
C GLN A 145 -7.69 13.17 6.74
N ALA A 146 -7.63 13.98 5.68
CA ALA A 146 -8.38 15.24 5.58
C ALA A 146 -9.91 15.00 5.61
N ALA A 147 -10.38 13.94 4.94
CA ALA A 147 -11.77 13.53 4.93
C ALA A 147 -12.28 13.21 6.34
N LEU A 148 -11.52 12.40 7.08
CA LEU A 148 -11.85 12.02 8.46
C LEU A 148 -11.87 13.24 9.40
N ARG A 149 -10.88 14.12 9.30
CA ARG A 149 -10.72 15.27 10.21
C ARG A 149 -11.71 16.39 9.96
N SER A 150 -12.10 16.59 8.70
CA SER A 150 -12.99 17.69 8.28
C SER A 150 -14.44 17.24 8.05
N HIS A 151 -14.76 15.98 8.30
CA HIS A 151 -16.09 15.38 8.07
C HIS A 151 -16.63 15.59 6.64
N ILE A 152 -15.73 15.60 5.66
CA ILE A 152 -16.07 15.77 4.24
C ILE A 152 -15.70 14.48 3.50
N THR A 153 -16.49 14.12 2.51
CA THR A 153 -16.22 12.89 1.74
C THR A 153 -14.91 13.00 0.96
N ALA A 154 -14.15 11.90 0.91
CA ALA A 154 -12.94 11.83 0.08
C ALA A 154 -13.21 12.18 -1.39
N LYS A 155 -14.39 11.80 -1.91
CA LYS A 155 -14.86 12.16 -3.25
C LYS A 155 -14.88 13.67 -3.48
N LYS A 156 -15.34 14.45 -2.50
CA LYS A 156 -15.37 15.92 -2.62
C LYS A 156 -13.95 16.51 -2.61
N ILE A 157 -13.07 15.97 -1.78
CA ILE A 157 -11.66 16.40 -1.73
C ILE A 157 -10.94 16.08 -3.05
N TRP A 158 -11.16 14.88 -3.62
CA TRP A 158 -10.62 14.54 -4.95
C TRP A 158 -11.12 15.49 -6.04
N SER A 159 -12.42 15.82 -6.04
CA SER A 159 -12.95 16.82 -6.96
C SER A 159 -12.26 18.19 -6.82
N ASN A 160 -11.88 18.60 -5.61
CA ASN A 160 -11.12 19.81 -5.42
C ASN A 160 -9.69 19.66 -5.97
N ILE A 161 -9.02 18.52 -5.72
CA ILE A 161 -7.68 18.24 -6.25
C ILE A 161 -7.66 18.27 -7.78
N ASP A 162 -8.67 17.70 -8.44
CA ASP A 162 -8.79 17.73 -9.90
C ASP A 162 -8.93 19.16 -10.44
N LEU A 163 -9.70 20.00 -9.75
CA LEU A 163 -9.83 21.43 -10.08
C LEU A 163 -8.48 22.14 -9.91
N LEU A 164 -7.81 21.95 -8.76
CA LEU A 164 -6.50 22.53 -8.48
C LEU A 164 -5.45 22.12 -9.51
N ALA A 165 -5.40 20.83 -9.89
CA ALA A 165 -4.45 20.32 -10.86
C ALA A 165 -4.66 20.92 -12.25
N ARG A 166 -5.92 21.13 -12.66
CA ARG A 166 -6.28 21.80 -13.92
C ARG A 166 -5.94 23.28 -13.90
N GLU A 167 -6.30 23.99 -12.83
CA GLU A 167 -5.99 25.42 -12.65
C GLU A 167 -4.48 25.69 -12.65
N LEU A 168 -3.69 24.76 -12.10
CA LEU A 168 -2.23 24.86 -12.06
C LEU A 168 -1.54 24.28 -13.31
N HIS A 169 -2.31 23.74 -14.27
CA HIS A 169 -1.79 23.09 -15.48
C HIS A 169 -0.73 22.01 -15.20
N LEU A 170 -0.97 21.17 -14.19
CA LEU A 170 0.03 20.18 -13.77
C LEU A 170 0.25 19.10 -14.84
N PRO A 171 1.51 18.76 -15.16
CA PRO A 171 1.84 17.84 -16.26
C PRO A 171 1.61 16.36 -15.93
N ARG A 172 1.54 15.99 -14.65
CA ARG A 172 1.37 14.60 -14.20
C ARG A 172 0.15 13.93 -14.84
N GLN A 173 0.38 12.78 -15.48
CA GLN A 173 -0.63 12.06 -16.29
C GLN A 173 -1.90 11.68 -15.54
N VAL A 174 -1.83 11.47 -14.23
CA VAL A 174 -2.99 11.10 -13.40
C VAL A 174 -4.06 12.19 -13.33
N TRP A 175 -3.74 13.42 -13.77
CA TRP A 175 -4.66 14.57 -13.80
C TRP A 175 -5.30 14.82 -15.18
N LYS A 176 -4.93 14.03 -16.20
CA LYS A 176 -5.41 14.19 -17.59
C LYS A 176 -6.68 13.38 -17.85
#